data_AF-A0A9E4GM44-F1
#
_entry.id   AF-A0A9E4GM44-F1
#
_cell.length_a   1.000
_cell.length_b   1.000
_cell.length_c   1.000
_cell.angle_alpha   90.00
_cell.angle_beta   90.00
_cell.angle_gamma   90.00
#
_symmetry.space_group_name_H-M   'P 1'
#
loop_
_entity.id
_entity.type
_entity.pdbx_description
1 polymer ?
#
loop_
_entity_poly.entity_id
_entity_poly.type
_entity_poly.pdbx_seq_one_letter_code
_entity_poly.pdbx_strand_id
1 'polypeptide(L)'
;MPPGDYLTSFAATLAEQGDIVSEERLEQMRVSYGLGEPIPNRYFKWIGNIVLRGDFGRSLEWRIPVNQIIWNRIGYTVLINISTILFVWKVEIQIGVFS
;
A
#
# COMPACT_ATOMS: atom_id res chain seq x y z
N MET A 1 10.02 -17.83 -9.70
CA MET A 1 9.70 -16.44 -10.11
C MET A 1 10.37 -16.21 -11.45
N PRO A 2 9.68 -15.67 -12.47
CA PRO A 2 10.36 -15.27 -13.69
C PRO A 2 11.46 -14.26 -13.32
N PRO A 3 12.64 -14.29 -13.96
CA PRO A 3 13.72 -13.35 -13.68
C PRO A 3 13.30 -11.98 -14.25
N GLY A 4 12.60 -11.18 -13.46
CA GLY A 4 12.06 -9.90 -13.90
C GLY A 4 11.24 -9.23 -12.81
N ASP A 5 11.26 -7.89 -12.81
CA ASP A 5 10.43 -7.06 -11.95
C ASP A 5 8.92 -7.24 -12.22
N TYR A 6 8.06 -6.61 -11.41
CA TYR A 6 6.59 -6.68 -11.55
C TYR A 6 6.10 -6.35 -12.98
N LEU A 7 6.76 -5.41 -13.67
CA LEU A 7 6.39 -5.01 -15.03
C LEU A 7 6.65 -6.11 -16.05
N THR A 8 7.68 -6.93 -15.82
CA THR A 8 7.98 -8.07 -16.70
C THR A 8 6.87 -9.12 -16.63
N SER A 9 6.38 -9.43 -15.43
CA SER A 9 5.21 -10.31 -15.28
C SER A 9 3.93 -9.69 -15.83
N PHE A 10 3.72 -8.39 -15.63
CA PHE A 10 2.56 -7.68 -16.14
C PHE A 10 2.50 -7.66 -17.68
N ALA A 11 3.65 -7.42 -18.32
CA ALA A 11 3.78 -7.47 -19.78
C ALA A 11 3.53 -8.88 -20.32
N ALA A 12 4.06 -9.91 -19.67
CA ALA A 12 3.80 -11.30 -20.05
C ALA A 12 2.31 -11.66 -19.97
N THR A 13 1.62 -11.24 -18.90
CA THR A 13 0.18 -11.46 -18.73
C THR A 13 -0.66 -10.74 -19.79
N LEU A 14 -0.26 -9.53 -20.21
CA LEU A 14 -0.98 -8.80 -21.26
C LEU A 14 -0.73 -9.39 -22.65
N ALA A 15 0.49 -9.84 -22.92
CA ALA A 15 0.82 -10.56 -24.15
C ALA A 15 0.00 -11.86 -24.29
N GLU A 16 -0.24 -12.59 -23.19
CA GLU A 16 -1.13 -13.76 -23.17
C GLU A 16 -2.61 -13.42 -23.44
N GLN A 17 -3.05 -12.20 -23.06
CA GLN A 17 -4.41 -11.70 -23.30
C GLN A 17 -4.58 -11.08 -24.70
N GLY A 18 -3.51 -11.04 -25.50
CA GLY A 18 -3.52 -10.43 -26.84
C GLY A 18 -3.40 -8.90 -26.84
N ASP A 19 -3.09 -8.29 -25.69
CA ASP A 19 -2.91 -6.85 -25.55
C ASP A 19 -1.41 -6.50 -25.60
N ILE A 20 -1.02 -5.64 -26.54
CA ILE A 20 0.37 -5.29 -26.79
C ILE A 20 0.66 -3.95 -26.11
N VAL A 21 1.23 -3.99 -24.91
CA VAL A 21 1.79 -2.79 -24.31
C VAL A 21 3.09 -2.45 -25.04
N SER A 22 3.22 -1.22 -25.52
CA SER A 22 4.46 -0.79 -26.16
C SER A 22 5.63 -0.87 -25.18
N GLU A 23 6.77 -1.39 -25.66
CA GLU A 23 8.00 -1.52 -24.85
C GLU A 23 8.41 -0.17 -24.26
N GLU A 24 8.24 0.90 -25.03
CA GLU A 24 8.49 2.28 -24.61
C GLU A 24 7.63 2.69 -23.40
N ARG A 25 6.38 2.22 -23.34
CA ARG A 25 5.49 2.47 -22.19
C ARG A 25 5.93 1.69 -20.96
N LEU A 26 6.40 0.46 -21.14
CA LEU A 26 6.94 -0.37 -20.05
C LEU A 26 8.22 0.24 -19.48
N GLU A 27 9.12 0.74 -20.33
CA GLU A 27 10.34 1.44 -19.89
C GLU A 27 10.03 2.73 -19.14
N GLN A 28 9.08 3.54 -19.63
CA GLN A 28 8.61 4.73 -18.90
C GLN A 28 8.08 4.37 -17.51
N MET A 29 7.29 3.30 -17.40
CA MET A 29 6.82 2.81 -16.10
C MET A 29 8.01 2.36 -15.23
N ARG A 30 8.96 1.60 -15.80
CA ARG A 30 10.13 1.10 -15.10
C ARG A 30 10.95 2.22 -14.47
N VAL A 31 11.19 3.29 -15.21
CA VAL A 31 11.92 4.48 -14.72
C VAL A 31 11.10 5.21 -13.65
N SER A 32 9.79 5.43 -13.89
CA SER A 32 8.93 6.15 -12.94
C SER A 32 8.81 5.47 -11.57
N TYR A 33 8.83 4.12 -11.54
CA TYR A 33 8.78 3.33 -10.31
C TYR A 33 10.18 2.98 -9.75
N GLY A 34 11.26 3.47 -10.38
CA GLY A 34 12.64 3.19 -9.98
C GLY A 34 13.01 1.71 -10.05
N LEU A 35 12.36 0.95 -10.93
CA LEU A 35 12.43 -0.52 -11.00
C LEU A 35 13.81 -1.08 -11.44
N GLY A 36 14.76 -0.22 -11.81
CA GLY A 36 16.16 -0.58 -12.08
C GLY A 36 17.17 -0.23 -10.97
N GLU A 37 16.75 0.44 -9.90
CA GLU A 37 17.67 0.78 -8.80
C GLU A 37 17.88 -0.40 -7.83
N PRO A 38 19.03 -0.48 -7.13
CA PRO A 38 19.25 -1.45 -6.06
C PRO A 38 18.10 -1.42 -5.04
N ILE A 39 17.64 -2.61 -4.63
CA ILE A 39 16.53 -2.77 -3.67
C ILE A 39 16.69 -1.88 -2.42
N PRO A 40 17.87 -1.78 -1.78
CA PRO A 40 18.05 -0.94 -0.60
C PRO A 40 17.71 0.53 -0.87
N ASN A 41 18.20 1.10 -1.98
CA ASN A 41 17.96 2.49 -2.32
C ASN A 41 16.48 2.78 -2.53
N ARG A 42 15.77 1.87 -3.21
CA ARG A 42 14.33 1.98 -3.43
C ARG A 42 13.56 1.93 -2.12
N TYR A 43 13.96 1.04 -1.21
CA TYR A 43 13.34 0.89 0.09
C TYR A 43 13.54 2.12 0.98
N PHE A 44 14.75 2.68 1.04
CA PHE A 44 15.01 3.91 1.80
C PHE A 44 14.25 5.11 1.24
N LYS A 45 14.17 5.27 -0.09
CA LYS A 45 13.33 6.32 -0.72
C LYS A 45 11.86 6.15 -0.37
N TRP A 46 11.37 4.91 -0.40
CA TRP A 46 9.97 4.59 -0.07
C TRP A 46 9.66 4.90 1.41
N ILE A 47 10.50 4.45 2.34
CA ILE A 47 10.36 4.82 3.77
C ILE A 47 10.45 6.33 3.95
N GLY A 48 11.40 7.00 3.29
CA GLY A 48 11.55 8.45 3.36
C GLY A 48 10.26 9.17 2.95
N ASN A 49 9.61 8.74 1.86
CA ASN A 49 8.34 9.29 1.43
C ASN A 49 7.19 9.01 2.42
N ILE A 50 7.16 7.83 3.02
CA ILE A 50 6.16 7.50 4.06
C ILE A 50 6.35 8.38 5.30
N VAL A 51 7.56 8.48 5.81
CA VAL A 51 7.84 9.19 7.07
C VAL A 51 7.71 10.71 6.89
N LEU A 52 8.20 11.25 5.77
CA LEU A 52 8.23 12.71 5.54
C LEU A 52 6.93 13.25 4.97
N ARG A 53 6.17 12.46 4.20
CA ARG A 53 4.99 12.92 3.47
C ARG A 53 3.73 12.10 3.73
N GLY A 54 3.82 11.00 4.46
CA GLY A 54 2.71 10.04 4.59
C GLY A 54 2.36 9.36 3.27
N ASP A 55 3.25 9.40 2.27
CA ASP A 55 2.96 8.90 0.93
C ASP A 55 3.48 7.47 0.77
N PHE A 56 2.55 6.51 0.79
CA PHE A 56 2.81 5.09 0.58
C PHE A 56 3.01 4.73 -0.89
N GLY A 57 2.81 5.67 -1.81
CA GLY A 57 2.88 5.47 -3.25
C GLY A 57 1.57 4.96 -3.86
N ARG A 58 1.68 4.48 -5.10
CA ARG A 58 0.56 3.95 -5.90
C ARG A 58 0.62 2.43 -5.95
N SER A 59 -0.53 1.78 -5.84
CA SER A 59 -0.65 0.35 -6.10
C SER A 59 -0.32 0.09 -7.57
N LEU A 60 0.58 -0.86 -7.85
CA LEU A 60 0.90 -1.25 -9.21
C LEU A 60 -0.27 -1.98 -9.88
N GLU A 61 -1.03 -2.74 -9.08
CA GLU A 61 -2.20 -3.51 -9.53
C GLU A 61 -3.40 -2.61 -9.81
N TRP A 62 -3.81 -1.82 -8.81
CA TRP A 62 -5.04 -1.04 -8.86
C TRP A 62 -4.83 0.39 -9.33
N ARG A 63 -3.57 0.81 -9.53
CA ARG A 63 -3.19 2.16 -9.96
C ARG A 63 -3.85 3.27 -9.13
N ILE A 64 -4.13 3.05 -7.85
CA ILE A 64 -4.69 4.03 -6.90
C ILE A 64 -3.72 4.25 -5.72
N PRO A 65 -3.82 5.37 -4.97
CA PRO A 65 -2.94 5.64 -3.84
C PRO A 65 -3.13 4.55 -2.77
N VAL A 66 -2.02 3.98 -2.30
CA VAL A 66 -2.04 2.94 -1.28
C VAL A 66 -2.67 3.45 0.02
N ASN A 67 -2.47 4.73 0.34
CA ASN A 67 -3.08 5.38 1.50
C ASN A 67 -4.63 5.25 1.50
N GLN A 68 -5.29 5.41 0.35
CA GLN A 68 -6.74 5.27 0.26
C GLN A 68 -7.21 3.83 0.52
N ILE A 69 -6.45 2.85 0.02
CA ILE A 69 -6.75 1.42 0.24
C ILE A 69 -6.61 1.08 1.73
N ILE A 70 -5.54 1.57 2.36
CA ILE A 70 -5.26 1.35 3.77
C ILE A 70 -6.36 1.98 4.63
N TRP A 71 -6.70 3.26 4.42
CA TRP A 71 -7.72 3.95 5.21
C TRP A 71 -9.11 3.30 5.09
N ASN A 72 -9.50 2.87 3.90
CA ASN A 72 -10.78 2.18 3.71
C ASN A 72 -10.86 0.84 4.45
N ARG A 73 -9.73 0.15 4.66
CA ARG A 73 -9.68 -1.15 5.35
C ARG A 73 -9.49 -0.99 6.86
N ILE A 74 -8.57 -0.13 7.27
CA ILE A 74 -8.18 0.05 8.68
C ILE A 74 -9.18 0.93 9.43
N GLY A 75 -9.89 1.84 8.74
CA GLY A 75 -10.82 2.78 9.37
C GLY A 75 -11.87 2.11 10.25
N TYR A 76 -12.49 1.02 9.76
CA TYR A 76 -13.48 0.27 10.53
C TYR A 76 -12.88 -0.46 11.73
N THR A 77 -11.70 -1.09 11.56
CA THR A 77 -11.02 -1.77 12.67
C THR A 77 -10.65 -0.80 13.79
N VAL A 78 -10.12 0.36 13.44
CA VAL A 78 -9.77 1.42 14.40
C VAL A 78 -11.02 1.96 15.08
N LEU A 79 -12.09 2.22 14.33
CA LEU A 79 -13.35 2.71 14.89
C LEU A 79 -13.93 1.72 15.91
N ILE A 80 -13.99 0.43 15.56
CA ILE A 80 -14.48 -0.61 16.46
C ILE A 80 -13.61 -0.69 17.70
N ASN A 81 -12.29 -0.73 17.54
CA ASN A 81 -11.36 -0.87 18.66
C ASN A 81 -11.45 0.31 19.63
N ILE A 82 -11.45 1.55 19.13
CA ILE A 82 -11.62 2.75 19.95
C ILE A 82 -12.98 2.73 20.66
N SER A 83 -14.05 2.35 19.96
CA SER A 83 -15.39 2.27 20.56
C SER A 83 -15.44 1.25 21.70
N THR A 84 -14.79 0.09 21.52
CA THR A 84 -14.67 -0.93 22.57
C THR A 84 -13.89 -0.42 23.77
N ILE A 85 -12.74 0.22 23.57
CA ILE A 85 -11.92 0.77 24.67
C ILE A 85 -12.73 1.79 25.47
N LEU A 86 -13.41 2.72 24.80
CA LEU A 86 -14.22 3.74 25.46
C LEU A 86 -15.39 3.12 26.24
N PHE A 87 -16.01 2.09 25.69
CA PHE A 87 -17.08 1.36 26.36
C PHE A 87 -16.59 0.65 27.62
N VAL A 88 -15.47 -0.07 27.53
CA VAL A 88 -14.86 -0.76 28.68
C VAL A 88 -14.50 0.22 29.78
N TRP A 89 -13.81 1.32 29.44
CA TRP A 89 -13.46 2.35 30.43
C TRP A 89 -14.68 2.95 31.12
N LYS A 90 -15.76 3.22 30.37
CA LYS A 90 -17.00 3.73 30.94
C LYS A 90 -17.59 2.75 31.97
N VAL A 91 -17.58 1.46 31.65
CA VAL A 91 -18.11 0.40 32.53
C VAL A 91 -17.21 0.22 33.76
N GLU A 92 -15.89 0.17 33.58
CA GLU A 92 -14.93 0.03 34.69
C GLU A 92 -15.02 1.19 35.68
N ILE A 93 -15.13 2.42 35.19
CA ILE A 93 -15.30 3.60 36.07
C ILE A 93 -16.60 3.49 36.87
N GLN A 94 -17.71 3.07 36.26
CA GLN A 94 -18.97 2.89 36.98
C GLN A 94 -18.84 1.80 38.05
N ILE A 95 -18.35 0.62 37.69
CA ILE A 95 -18.21 -0.50 38.62
C ILE A 95 -17.24 -0.15 39.76
N GLY A 96 -16.10 0.48 39.46
CA GLY A 96 -15.10 0.85 40.45
C GLY A 96 -15.56 1.91 41.45
N VAL A 97 -16.56 2.73 41.11
CA VAL A 97 -17.16 3.70 42.05
C VAL A 97 -18.20 3.06 42.98
N PHE A 98 -18.89 2.01 42.53
CA PHE A 98 -19.93 1.33 43.31
C PHE A 98 -19.45 0.08 44.08
N SER A 99 -18.18 -0.30 43.93
CA SER A 99 -17.53 -1.41 44.65
C SER A 99 -16.58 -0.90 45.73
#